data_AF-A0A428BEH4-F1
#
_entry.id   AF-A0A428BEH4-F1
#
_cell.length_a   1.000
_cell.length_b   1.000
_cell.length_c   1.000
_cell.angle_alpha   90.00
_cell.angle_beta   90.00
_cell.angle_gamma   90.00
#
_symmetry.space_group_name_H-M   'P 1'
#
loop_
_entity.id
_entity.type
_entity.pdbx_description
1 polymer ?
#
loop_
_entity_poly.entity_id
_entity_poly.type
_entity_poly.pdbx_seq_one_letter_code
_entity_poly.pdbx_strand_id
1 'polypeptide(L)' 'MNKRYGFIYVDRDNAGHGSLKRSKKKSFYWYKDVIASNGASIE' A
#
# COMPACT_ATOMS: atom_id res chain seq x y z
N MET A 1 5.48 -4.05 13.39
CA MET A 1 5.93 -3.31 12.21
C MET A 1 5.09 -2.05 12.18
N ASN A 2 5.59 -1.01 12.85
CA ASN A 2 4.74 0.13 13.25
C ASN A 2 4.83 1.28 12.25
N LYS A 3 5.98 1.45 11.58
CA LYS A 3 6.16 2.37 10.45
C LYS A 3 5.96 1.61 9.15
N ARG A 4 5.02 2.02 8.30
CA ARG A 4 4.65 1.31 7.05
C ARG A 4 4.52 2.29 5.89
N TYR A 5 5.42 2.18 4.91
CA TYR A 5 5.49 3.10 3.77
C TYR A 5 4.84 2.59 2.49
N GLY A 6 4.65 1.27 2.37
CA GLY A 6 4.17 0.68 1.12
C GLY A 6 2.69 0.93 0.84
N PHE A 7 2.34 0.96 -0.45
CA PHE A 7 0.96 0.90 -0.96
C PHE A 7 0.30 -0.48 -0.75
N ILE A 8 1.10 -1.50 -0.46
CA ILE A 8 0.65 -2.86 -0.15
C ILE A 8 0.85 -3.11 1.34
N TYR A 9 -0.16 -3.64 2.01
CA TYR A 9 -0.07 -4.13 3.37
C TYR A 9 0.54 -5.52 3.39
N VAL A 10 1.46 -5.77 4.32
CA VAL A 10 2.01 -7.10 4.60
C VAL A 10 1.61 -7.47 6.01
N ASP A 11 0.97 -8.65 6.13
CA ASP A 11 0.57 -9.22 7.40
C ASP A 11 1.77 -9.77 8.16
N ARG A 12 2.45 -8.87 8.88
CA ARG A 12 3.55 -9.17 9.79
C ARG A 12 3.70 -8.06 10.83
N ASP A 13 4.00 -8.44 12.07
CA ASP A 13 4.25 -7.54 13.19
C ASP A 13 5.76 -7.30 13.43
N ASN A 14 6.15 -6.67 14.56
CA ASN A 14 7.57 -6.42 14.89
C ASN A 14 8.26 -7.65 15.50
N ALA A 15 7.50 -8.50 16.17
CA ALA A 15 8.00 -9.73 16.77
C ALA A 15 8.19 -10.85 15.73
N GLY A 16 7.70 -10.64 14.51
CA GLY A 16 7.84 -11.56 13.39
C GLY A 16 6.61 -12.43 13.14
N HIS A 17 5.53 -12.27 13.91
CA HIS A 17 4.29 -13.02 13.70
C HIS A 17 3.50 -12.45 12.52
N GLY A 18 2.74 -13.33 11.85
CA GLY A 18 1.86 -12.98 10.74
C GLY A 18 1.99 -13.95 9.56
N SER A 19 1.02 -13.93 8.66
CA SER A 19 0.93 -14.88 7.54
C SER A 19 1.77 -14.48 6.32
N LEU A 20 2.45 -13.32 6.37
CA LEU A 20 3.11 -12.70 5.23
C LEU A 20 2.19 -12.43 4.03
N LYS A 21 0.86 -12.55 4.17
CA LYS A 21 -0.07 -12.25 3.08
C LYS A 21 0.03 -10.77 2.70
N ARG A 22 -0.13 -10.51 1.40
CA ARG A 22 -0.09 -9.16 0.82
C ARG A 22 -1.51 -8.74 0.47
N SER A 23 -1.89 -7.54 0.87
CA SER A 23 -3.20 -6.97 0.57
C SER A 23 -3.06 -5.55 0.05
N LYS A 24 -3.85 -5.18 -0.96
CA LYS A 24 -3.84 -3.83 -1.51
C LYS A 24 -4.46 -2.86 -0.50
N LYS A 25 -3.75 -1.76 -0.20
CA LYS A 25 -4.33 -0.65 0.59
C LYS A 25 -5.16 0.24 -0.33
N LYS A 26 -5.94 1.17 0.25
CA LYS A 26 -6.63 2.21 -0.52
C LYS A 26 -5.65 3.04 -1.36
N SER A 27 -4.48 3.36 -0.80
CA SER A 27 -3.43 4.12 -1.48
C SER A 27 -2.86 3.41 -2.71
N PHE A 28 -3.02 2.10 -2.84
CA PHE A 28 -2.66 1.36 -4.07
C PHE A 28 -3.52 1.82 -5.26
N TYR A 29 -4.83 1.91 -5.08
CA TYR A 29 -5.74 2.31 -6.15
C TYR A 29 -5.59 3.80 -6.47
N TRP A 30 -5.49 4.63 -5.43
CA TRP A 30 -5.17 6.05 -5.62
C TRP A 30 -3.91 6.24 -6.48
N TYR A 31 -2.80 5.57 -6.15
CA TYR A 31 -1.57 5.74 -6.91
C TYR A 31 -1.63 5.12 -8.31
N LYS A 32 -2.41 4.04 -8.49
CA LYS A 32 -2.71 3.48 -9.81
C LYS A 32 -3.40 4.53 -10.70
N ASP A 33 -4.39 5.24 -10.17
CA ASP A 33 -5.16 6.23 -10.93
C ASP A 33 -4.33 7.49 -11.23
N VAL A 34 -3.45 7.89 -10.29
CA VAL A 34 -2.45 8.94 -10.53
C VAL A 34 -1.54 8.60 -11.71
N ILE A 35 -0.99 7.39 -11.74
CA ILE A 35 -0.13 6.96 -12.85
C ILE A 35 -0.92 6.89 -14.16
N ALA A 36 -2.13 6.32 -14.14
CA ALA A 36 -2.96 6.15 -15.33
C ALA A 36 -3.40 7.50 -15.94
N SER A 37 -3.62 8.51 -15.11
CA SER A 37 -3.97 9.87 -15.52
C SER A 37 -2.75 10.76 -15.79
N ASN A 38 -1.53 10.22 -15.67
CA ASN A 38 -0.29 11.00 -15.70
C ASN A 38 -0.33 12.23 -14.76
N GLY A 39 -0.89 12.05 -13.56
CA GLY A 39 -1.00 13.09 -12.54
C GLY A 39 -2.26 13.95 -12.60
N ALA A 40 -3.05 13.91 -13.67
CA ALA A 40 -4.23 14.76 -13.83
C ALA A 40 -5.34 14.46 -12.79
N SER A 41 -5.34 13.28 -12.14
CA SER A 41 -6.33 12.94 -11.11
C SER A 41 -6.10 13.59 -9.74
N ILE A 42 -5.11 14.48 -9.60
CA ILE A 42 -4.75 15.16 -8.35
C ILE A 42 -5.23 16.62 -8.32
N GLU A 43 -5.50 17.20 -9.50
CA GLU A 43 -5.93 18.60 -9.67
C GLU A 43 -7.44 18.81 -9.50
#